data_AF-A0A250ING4-F1
#
_entry.id   AF-A0A250ING4-F1
#
_cell.length_a   1.000
_cell.length_b   1.000
_cell.length_c   1.000
_cell.angle_alpha   90.00
_cell.angle_beta   90.00
_cell.angle_gamma   90.00
#
_symmetry.space_group_name_H-M   'P 1'
#
loop_
_entity.id
_entity.type
_entity.pdbx_description
1 polymer ?
#
loop_
_entity_poly.entity_id
_entity_poly.type
_entity_poly.pdbx_seq_one_letter_code
_entity_poly.pdbx_strand_id
1 'polypeptide(L)'
;MASKWADYIITAVRFDTTGSRRIISLRVYPDEGSSLGESAVWSFEQVAQAILNGSTFVTATKNSNGKLDKGASVELSLRTRRDDTAKDNLDNLPTF
;
A
#
# COMPACT_ATOMS: atom_id res chain seq x y z
N MET A 1 7.81 -22.68 6.84
CA MET A 1 7.88 -21.63 5.81
C MET A 1 7.19 -20.40 6.38
N ALA A 2 7.88 -19.25 6.48
CA ALA A 2 7.24 -18.03 6.98
C ALA A 2 6.25 -17.54 5.91
N SER A 3 4.98 -17.44 6.28
CA SER A 3 3.90 -17.08 5.36
C SER A 3 3.96 -15.59 5.05
N LYS A 4 4.63 -15.23 3.95
CA LYS A 4 4.52 -13.90 3.33
C LYS A 4 3.04 -13.58 3.09
N TRP A 5 2.62 -12.36 3.40
CA TRP A 5 1.29 -11.87 3.11
C TRP A 5 1.16 -11.38 1.68
N ALA A 6 2.21 -10.77 1.14
CA ALA A 6 2.30 -10.21 -0.21
C ALA A 6 3.78 -10.07 -0.63
N ASP A 7 4.07 -9.41 -1.75
CA ASP A 7 5.42 -8.98 -2.09
C ASP A 7 5.80 -7.69 -1.34
N TYR A 8 4.81 -6.80 -1.15
CA TYR A 8 4.96 -5.52 -0.49
C TYR A 8 3.82 -5.21 0.49
N ILE A 9 4.16 -4.50 1.56
CA ILE A 9 3.27 -4.10 2.64
C ILE A 9 3.20 -2.57 2.70
N ILE A 10 2.02 -2.00 2.51
CA ILE A 10 1.78 -0.56 2.62
C ILE A 10 1.33 -0.24 4.03
N THR A 11 2.00 0.70 4.69
CA THR A 11 1.69 1.06 6.09
C THR A 11 1.20 2.49 6.26
N ALA A 12 1.48 3.37 5.31
CA ALA A 12 1.08 4.77 5.36
C ALA A 12 0.95 5.36 3.95
N VAL A 13 0.14 6.39 3.82
CA VAL A 13 -0.07 7.12 2.55
C VAL A 13 0.09 8.62 2.75
N ARG A 14 0.53 9.33 1.72
CA ARG A 14 0.67 10.78 1.74
C ARG A 14 -0.26 11.36 0.70
N PHE A 15 -1.09 12.31 1.11
CA PHE A 15 -2.01 13.01 0.23
C PHE A 15 -1.44 14.37 -0.20
N ASP A 16 -1.85 14.83 -1.38
CA ASP A 16 -1.60 16.19 -1.83
C ASP A 16 -2.35 17.19 -0.96
N THR A 17 -1.71 18.32 -0.65
CA THR A 17 -2.27 19.43 0.12
C THR A 17 -2.90 20.52 -0.76
N THR A 18 -2.75 20.45 -2.09
CA THR A 18 -3.14 21.53 -3.03
C THR A 18 -4.62 21.54 -3.44
N GLY A 19 -5.49 20.82 -2.74
CA GLY A 19 -6.95 20.95 -2.85
C GLY A 19 -7.69 19.75 -3.43
N SER A 20 -6.99 18.80 -4.04
CA SER A 20 -7.53 17.47 -4.38
C SER A 20 -6.87 16.45 -3.46
N ARG A 21 -7.66 15.70 -2.67
CA ARG A 21 -7.18 14.66 -1.74
C ARG A 21 -6.68 13.42 -2.50
N ARG A 22 -5.65 13.60 -3.32
CA ARG A 22 -5.03 12.57 -4.15
C ARG A 22 -3.83 11.99 -3.42
N ILE A 23 -3.66 10.68 -3.49
CA ILE A 23 -2.49 10.01 -2.94
C ILE A 23 -1.29 10.36 -3.82
N ILE A 24 -0.30 11.03 -3.25
CA ILE A 24 0.95 11.38 -3.95
C ILE A 24 2.04 10.36 -3.69
N SER A 25 2.02 9.71 -2.52
CA SER A 25 3.05 8.74 -2.14
C SER A 25 2.53 7.72 -1.14
N LEU A 26 3.12 6.53 -1.14
CA LEU A 26 2.80 5.43 -0.25
C LEU A 26 4.10 4.92 0.37
N ARG A 27 4.08 4.65 1.68
CA ARG A 27 5.19 4.00 2.36
C ARG A 27 5.01 2.49 2.27
N VAL A 28 5.87 1.87 1.47
CA VAL A 28 5.90 0.43 1.19
C VAL A 28 7.08 -0.22 1.91
N TYR A 29 6.89 -1.47 2.29
CA TYR A 29 7.91 -2.32 2.90
C TYR A 29 7.93 -3.65 2.16
N PRO A 30 9.09 -4.14 1.71
CA PRO A 30 9.21 -5.50 1.17
C PRO A 30 8.82 -6.54 2.22
N ASP A 31 8.05 -7.55 1.83
CA ASP A 31 7.65 -8.64 2.72
C ASP A 31 8.67 -9.79 2.66
N GLU A 32 9.50 -9.87 3.69
CA GLU A 32 10.45 -10.97 3.90
C GLU A 32 9.82 -12.12 4.71
N GLY A 33 8.50 -12.07 4.94
CA GLY A 33 7.67 -13.10 5.57
C GLY A 33 7.71 -13.10 7.09
N SER A 34 8.91 -13.05 7.68
CA SER A 34 9.08 -12.99 9.15
C SER A 34 9.49 -11.59 9.64
N SER A 35 9.86 -10.71 8.72
CA SER A 35 10.21 -9.32 8.99
C SER A 35 9.87 -8.47 7.77
N LEU A 36 9.82 -7.15 7.98
CA LEU A 36 9.76 -6.20 6.88
C LEU A 36 11.17 -5.80 6.47
N GLY A 37 11.38 -5.71 5.16
CA GLY A 37 12.58 -5.08 4.61
C GLY A 37 12.63 -3.58 4.88
N GLU A 38 13.61 -2.90 4.28
CA GLU A 38 13.75 -1.46 4.39
C GLU A 38 12.54 -0.74 3.79
N SER A 39 12.04 0.30 4.49
CA SER A 39 10.91 1.09 3.99
C SER A 39 11.32 1.90 2.76
N ALA A 40 10.51 1.88 1.72
CA ALA A 40 10.62 2.78 0.59
C ALA A 40 9.36 3.64 0.45
N VAL A 41 9.51 4.82 -0.16
CA VAL A 41 8.38 5.68 -0.50
C VAL A 41 8.17 5.59 -2.00
N TRP A 42 7.02 5.07 -2.41
CA TRP A 42 6.66 4.89 -3.82
C TRP A 42 5.53 5.84 -4.18
N SER A 43 5.50 6.34 -5.41
CA SER A 43 4.32 7.05 -5.92
C SER A 43 3.16 6.08 -6.16
N PHE A 44 1.95 6.62 -6.24
CA PHE A 44 0.78 5.83 -6.64
C PHE A 44 0.99 5.14 -7.99
N GLU A 45 1.61 5.84 -8.95
CA GLU A 45 1.94 5.28 -10.26
C GLU A 45 2.91 4.10 -10.17
N GLN A 46 3.94 4.18 -9.32
CA GLN A 46 4.89 3.08 -9.12
C GLN A 46 4.20 1.84 -8.55
N VAL A 47 3.33 2.03 -7.55
CA VAL A 47 2.53 0.92 -6.99
C VAL A 47 1.59 0.33 -8.03
N ALA A 48 0.92 1.19 -8.81
CA ALA A 48 0.03 0.74 -9.88
C ALA A 48 0.78 -0.06 -10.97
N GLN A 49 1.95 0.41 -11.41
CA GLN A 49 2.78 -0.32 -12.36
C GLN A 49 3.28 -1.65 -11.79
N ALA A 50 3.67 -1.69 -10.52
CA ALA A 50 4.09 -2.93 -9.87
C ALA A 50 2.94 -3.96 -9.80
N ILE A 51 1.73 -3.52 -9.45
CA ILE A 51 0.53 -4.39 -9.46
C ILE A 51 0.25 -4.91 -10.87
N LEU A 52 0.33 -4.05 -11.88
CA LEU A 52 0.16 -4.45 -13.28
C LEU A 52 1.23 -5.42 -13.76
N ASN A 53 2.44 -5.34 -13.22
CA ASN A 53 3.53 -6.28 -13.48
C ASN A 53 3.41 -7.59 -12.69
N GLY A 54 2.38 -7.74 -11.86
CA GLY A 54 2.08 -8.96 -11.10
C GLY A 54 2.57 -8.96 -9.65
N SER A 55 3.09 -7.84 -9.14
CA SER A 55 3.43 -7.72 -7.71
C SER A 55 2.17 -7.59 -6.85
N THR A 56 2.19 -8.24 -5.70
CA THR A 56 1.09 -8.23 -4.73
C THR A 56 1.36 -7.24 -3.61
N PHE A 57 0.30 -6.54 -3.18
CA PHE A 57 0.37 -5.54 -2.11
C PHE A 57 -0.68 -5.82 -1.05
N VAL A 58 -0.33 -5.65 0.21
CA VAL A 58 -1.29 -5.68 1.32
C VAL A 58 -1.12 -4.45 2.20
N THR A 59 -2.20 -3.96 2.77
CA THR A 59 -2.09 -2.91 3.79
C THR A 59 -1.79 -3.53 5.15
N ALA A 60 -1.05 -2.82 6.00
CA ALA A 60 -0.88 -3.20 7.40
C ALA A 60 -0.82 -1.97 8.28
N THR A 61 -1.41 -2.04 9.47
CA THR A 61 -1.38 -0.93 10.43
C THR A 61 -0.65 -1.36 11.69
N LYS A 62 0.11 -0.45 12.29
CA LYS A 62 0.83 -0.72 13.54
C LYS A 62 -0.15 -0.63 14.70
N ASN A 63 -0.31 -1.71 15.44
CA ASN A 63 -1.16 -1.75 16.62
C ASN A 63 -0.46 -1.17 17.85
N SER A 64 -1.21 -1.07 18.95
CA SER A 64 -0.74 -0.55 20.24
C SER A 64 0.45 -1.32 20.83
N ASN A 65 0.66 -2.58 20.42
CA ASN A 65 1.80 -3.40 20.84
C ASN A 65 3.02 -3.24 19.91
N GLY A 66 2.95 -2.33 18.95
CA GLY A 66 4.00 -2.10 17.97
C GLY A 66 4.14 -3.18 16.90
N LYS A 67 3.21 -4.15 16.85
CA LYS A 67 3.14 -5.18 15.81
C LYS A 67 2.29 -4.68 14.65
N LEU A 68 2.52 -5.24 13.47
CA LEU A 68 1.70 -4.95 12.31
C LEU A 68 0.54 -5.92 12.23
N ASP A 69 -0.66 -5.37 12.16
CA ASP A 69 -1.87 -6.14 11.86
C ASP A 69 -2.14 -6.07 10.37
N LYS A 70 -2.25 -7.25 9.76
CA LYS A 70 -2.58 -7.41 8.35
C LYS A 70 -3.94 -6.76 8.08
N GLY A 71 -3.94 -5.81 7.17
CA GLY A 71 -5.13 -5.19 6.62
C GLY A 71 -5.65 -5.93 5.40
N ALA A 72 -6.16 -5.18 4.43
CA ALA A 72 -6.75 -5.72 3.22
C ALA A 72 -5.72 -5.79 2.08
N SER A 73 -5.94 -6.73 1.16
CA SER A 73 -5.17 -6.78 -0.09
C SER A 73 -5.46 -5.53 -0.92
N VAL A 74 -4.43 -5.00 -1.58
CA VAL A 74 -4.57 -3.88 -2.52
C VAL A 74 -4.62 -4.46 -3.92
N GLU A 75 -5.74 -4.22 -4.61
CA GLU A 75 -5.96 -4.67 -5.98
C GLU A 75 -6.32 -3.46 -6.84
N LEU A 76 -5.56 -3.23 -7.91
CA LEU A 76 -5.96 -2.28 -8.95
C LEU A 76 -6.87 -3.01 -9.95
N SER A 77 -8.13 -2.58 -10.06
CA SER A 77 -9.00 -3.09 -11.12
C SER A 77 -8.67 -2.37 -12.43
N LEU A 78 -8.73 -3.05 -13.59
CA LEU A 78 -8.53 -2.41 -14.90
C LEU A 78 -9.53 -1.27 -15.19
N ARG A 79 -10.68 -1.24 -14.48
CA ARG A 79 -11.66 -0.14 -14.54
C ARG A 79 -11.17 1.15 -13.86
N THR A 80 -10.26 1.03 -12.91
CA THR A 80 -9.68 2.13 -12.14
C THR A 80 -8.83 3.08 -13.00
N ARG A 81 -8.43 2.65 -14.21
CA ARG A 81 -7.72 3.53 -15.16
C ARG A 81 -8.67 4.51 -15.89
N ARG A 82 -9.99 4.30 -15.83
CA ARG A 82 -11.03 5.17 -16.43
C ARG A 82 -11.90 5.88 -15.40
N ASP A 83 -12.16 5.22 -14.28
CA ASP A 83 -12.94 5.79 -13.18
C ASP A 83 -11.99 6.05 -12.00
N ASP A 84 -11.88 7.30 -11.57
CA ASP A 84 -11.20 7.81 -10.36
C ASP A 84 -11.68 7.14 -9.03
N THR A 85 -12.39 6.02 -9.10
CA THR A 85 -12.85 5.21 -7.96
C THR A 85 -12.10 3.89 -7.93
N ALA A 86 -10.87 3.96 -7.42
CA ALA A 86 -10.24 2.77 -6.89
C ALA A 86 -11.01 2.30 -5.66
N LYS A 87 -11.18 0.98 -5.51
CA LYS A 87 -11.38 0.37 -4.20
C LYS A 87 -10.02 0.37 -3.48
N ASP A 88 -9.45 1.56 -3.34
CA ASP A 88 -8.20 1.76 -2.66
C ASP A 88 -8.48 1.49 -1.18
N ASN A 89 -8.12 0.30 -0.70
CA ASN A 89 -8.08 -0.03 0.73
C ASN A 89 -7.03 0.81 1.50
N LEU A 90 -6.71 2.00 0.97
CA LEU A 90 -5.70 2.96 1.39
C LEU A 90 -6.33 4.12 2.17
N ASP A 91 -7.64 4.32 2.08
CA ASP A 91 -8.34 5.45 2.73
C ASP A 91 -8.26 5.38 4.27
N ASN A 92 -8.12 4.16 4.82
CA ASN A 92 -7.98 3.90 6.25
C ASN A 92 -6.53 3.89 6.74
N LEU A 93 -5.55 4.21 5.90
CA LEU A 93 -4.15 4.21 6.30
C LEU A 93 -3.73 5.53 6.95
N PRO A 94 -2.82 5.48 7.94
CA PRO A 94 -2.26 6.69 8.53
C PRO A 94 -1.52 7.51 7.48
N THR A 95 -1.54 8.82 7.67
CA THR A 95 -0.84 9.77 6.80
C THR A 95 0.49 10.23 7.40
N PHE A 96 1.47 10.54 6.53
CA PHE A 96 2.81 10.96 6.94
C PHE A 96 3.33 12.15 6.14
#